data_AF-A0A1Q9JFK5-F1
#
_entry.id   AF-A0A1Q9JFK5-F1
#
_cell.length_a   1.000
_cell.length_b   1.000
_cell.length_c   1.000
_cell.angle_alpha   90.00
_cell.angle_beta   90.00
_cell.angle_gamma   90.00
#
_symmetry.space_group_name_H-M   'P 1'
#
loop_
_entity.id
_entity.type
_entity.pdbx_description
1 polymer ?
#
loop_
_entity_poly.entity_id
_entity_poly.type
_entity_poly.pdbx_seq_one_letter_code
_entity_poly.pdbx_strand_id
1 'polypeptide(L)'
;MIISVKKNTRVRTISVTLFGIILAMMMCGTDVFAASKPAASGTAKTASVIRASASVSSAQVRTLSKGKKFSIKAEYFTAKKSTKAKYKWYYISSYKGYIRSDLVKYADSVTVSGKTTADVNIRAGAGWSYAKKTVYKKGKSVKVVLTAYDRNGEKWYKIKVGSKYYYVIARYVKLSSTSSTASSSKSTSSSSSSKSSSSSSSTSTTSFKGFPSSYTKKLAALKKAHPKWEFVAVNTGLDWSDAVSRMTERTGTNLVYTTFPYSYRSVEKGCYNYLTNRYAPKDGAKFIAASEGCVEFYMDPRNWLDDTHVFMFEDNRYHSSYQTLSMVKTMTKGRNSYLYKNSGSFVTAAKSYNISPVYLTAKALEEQGSKINSGTVSGRKVYNVFNIGAYDSASGGASNGIRYAGSGSSYLRPWTSIDKAIRGGAKYIASNFIANNQSCAYLEHFNVMNGLSRVGTHVYMTAVYAPRNTSVSTASSYKKYKIYDKKIVFYIPVYKNMPSSACKVPSSSWKKDNNYYLKTLKVTAGGRTYTKISSSSQSYTKSFTVYVGKSVSSATISAGAASRTSAKVSGTGKKSLSSGTNTFKVVCTASSGLKRTYTVKIVRGS
;
A
#
# COMPACT_ATOMS: atom_id res chain seq x y z
N MET A 1 -56.21 -35.13 -4.28
CA MET A 1 -55.90 -36.12 -5.32
C MET A 1 -54.80 -35.52 -6.19
N ILE A 2 -53.69 -36.25 -6.39
CA ILE A 2 -52.71 -36.10 -7.50
C ILE A 2 -51.77 -34.87 -7.41
N ILE A 3 -50.44 -34.91 -7.46
CA ILE A 3 -49.39 -35.94 -7.54
C ILE A 3 -48.10 -35.30 -6.97
N SER A 4 -47.34 -36.09 -6.20
CA SER A 4 -45.95 -35.82 -5.79
C SER A 4 -44.98 -36.21 -6.91
N VAL A 5 -44.02 -35.36 -7.28
CA VAL A 5 -42.79 -35.80 -7.98
C VAL A 5 -41.54 -35.09 -7.43
N LYS A 6 -40.83 -35.85 -6.59
CA LYS A 6 -39.37 -36.01 -6.45
C LYS A 6 -38.48 -34.75 -6.53
N LYS A 7 -38.05 -34.29 -5.34
CA LYS A 7 -36.80 -33.54 -5.13
C LYS A 7 -35.62 -34.42 -5.56
N ASN A 8 -34.89 -34.01 -6.60
CA ASN A 8 -33.59 -34.56 -6.94
C ASN A 8 -32.51 -33.60 -6.43
N THR A 9 -31.90 -33.94 -5.31
CA THR A 9 -30.91 -33.14 -4.60
C THR A 9 -29.56 -33.21 -5.34
N ARG A 10 -29.32 -32.31 -6.30
CA ARG A 10 -27.96 -32.02 -6.75
C ARG A 10 -27.35 -30.94 -5.86
N VAL A 11 -26.41 -31.37 -5.02
CA VAL A 11 -25.49 -30.51 -4.28
C VAL A 11 -24.84 -29.54 -5.28
N ARG A 12 -25.32 -28.30 -5.31
CA ARG A 12 -24.68 -27.22 -6.06
C ARG A 12 -23.51 -26.73 -5.25
N THR A 13 -22.31 -27.03 -5.73
CA THR A 13 -21.07 -26.35 -5.38
C THR A 13 -21.32 -24.84 -5.32
N ILE A 14 -21.13 -24.26 -4.14
CA ILE A 14 -21.23 -22.82 -3.91
C ILE A 14 -20.04 -22.19 -4.64
N SER A 15 -20.26 -21.80 -5.90
CA SER A 15 -19.42 -20.82 -6.58
C SER A 15 -19.56 -19.50 -5.82
N VAL A 16 -18.55 -19.17 -5.04
CA VAL A 16 -18.40 -17.84 -4.44
C VAL A 16 -18.18 -16.86 -5.59
N THR A 17 -19.27 -16.28 -6.10
CA THR A 17 -19.24 -15.13 -6.99
C THR A 17 -18.64 -13.98 -6.18
N LEU A 18 -17.38 -13.66 -6.44
CA LEU A 18 -16.70 -12.53 -5.84
C LEU A 18 -17.43 -11.26 -6.29
N PHE A 19 -18.13 -10.62 -5.35
CA PHE A 19 -18.83 -9.36 -5.56
C PHE A 19 -17.87 -8.32 -6.15
N GLY A 20 -18.10 -7.93 -7.39
CA GLY A 20 -17.53 -6.72 -7.98
C GLY A 20 -18.16 -5.51 -7.32
N ILE A 21 -17.50 -4.95 -6.31
CA ILE A 21 -17.90 -3.70 -5.65
C ILE A 21 -16.74 -2.69 -5.73
N ILE A 22 -17.02 -1.65 -6.51
CA ILE A 22 -16.61 -0.23 -6.40
C ILE A 22 -15.12 0.14 -6.58
N LEU A 23 -14.87 1.01 -7.58
CA LEU A 23 -13.99 2.16 -7.35
C LEU A 23 -14.53 3.40 -8.09
N ALA A 24 -15.21 4.27 -7.35
CA ALA A 24 -15.31 5.69 -7.64
C ALA A 24 -14.46 6.42 -6.59
N MET A 25 -13.24 6.84 -6.93
CA MET A 25 -12.54 7.85 -6.13
C MET A 25 -11.46 8.61 -6.91
N MET A 26 -11.34 9.87 -6.52
CA MET A 26 -10.58 10.98 -7.08
C MET A 26 -9.08 10.74 -7.23
N MET A 27 -8.55 11.40 -8.27
CA MET A 27 -7.15 11.53 -8.66
C MET A 27 -6.28 12.18 -7.57
N CYS A 28 -5.21 11.50 -7.15
CA CYS A 28 -4.02 12.15 -6.61
C CYS A 28 -2.81 11.22 -6.76
N GLY A 29 -2.01 11.46 -7.81
CA GLY A 29 -0.83 10.66 -8.16
C GLY A 29 0.42 11.07 -7.37
N THR A 30 1.27 10.09 -7.01
CA THR A 30 2.64 10.32 -6.53
C THR A 30 3.58 9.18 -6.92
N ASP A 31 4.67 9.50 -7.61
CA ASP A 31 5.78 8.59 -8.00
C ASP A 31 6.71 8.22 -6.82
N VAL A 32 7.11 6.94 -6.67
CA VAL A 32 8.34 6.53 -5.94
C VAL A 32 9.11 5.40 -6.64
N PHE A 33 10.36 5.65 -7.02
CA PHE A 33 11.49 4.71 -7.02
C PHE A 33 12.73 5.51 -6.62
N ALA A 34 13.79 4.88 -6.09
CA ALA A 34 15.11 5.50 -5.95
C ALA A 34 16.19 4.40 -6.01
N ALA A 35 17.24 4.37 -6.82
CA ALA A 35 17.98 5.36 -7.62
C ALA A 35 18.25 6.67 -6.86
N SER A 36 19.51 7.02 -6.61
CA SER A 36 19.86 8.32 -6.02
C SER A 36 19.12 9.42 -6.80
N LYS A 37 18.15 10.05 -6.14
CA LYS A 37 17.27 11.02 -6.81
C LYS A 37 18.07 12.31 -7.03
N PRO A 38 17.95 12.95 -8.20
CA PRO A 38 18.55 14.26 -8.43
C PRO A 38 18.00 15.24 -7.38
N ALA A 39 18.91 15.93 -6.69
CA ALA A 39 18.59 16.80 -5.56
C ALA A 39 19.24 18.17 -5.73
N ALA A 40 18.51 19.20 -5.33
CA ALA A 40 18.99 20.58 -5.32
C ALA A 40 18.76 21.18 -3.93
N SER A 41 19.47 22.26 -3.64
CA SER A 41 19.28 23.06 -2.44
C SER A 41 18.91 24.50 -2.80
N GLY A 42 18.31 25.18 -1.84
CA GLY A 42 17.92 26.57 -1.95
C GLY A 42 18.30 27.33 -0.69
N THR A 43 18.63 28.61 -0.85
CA THR A 43 18.75 29.56 0.25
C THR A 43 17.74 30.68 0.06
N ALA A 44 16.94 30.99 1.08
CA ALA A 44 15.96 32.08 1.00
C ALA A 44 16.68 33.44 0.85
N LYS A 45 16.37 34.19 -0.21
CA LYS A 45 16.97 35.52 -0.46
C LYS A 45 16.44 36.59 0.48
N THR A 46 15.19 36.43 0.91
CA THR A 46 14.46 37.30 1.83
C THR A 46 13.52 36.46 2.69
N ALA A 47 12.90 37.06 3.71
CA ALA A 47 11.84 36.42 4.47
C ALA A 47 10.71 36.01 3.51
N SER A 48 10.41 34.71 3.43
CA SER A 48 9.59 34.15 2.36
C SER A 48 8.54 33.20 2.90
N VAL A 49 7.31 33.34 2.41
CA VAL A 49 6.19 32.47 2.80
C VAL A 49 6.26 31.14 2.03
N ILE A 50 6.20 30.04 2.77
CA ILE A 50 5.92 28.70 2.25
C ILE A 50 4.42 28.51 2.13
N ARG A 51 3.98 28.04 0.97
CA ARG A 51 2.58 27.94 0.56
C ARG A 51 2.15 26.48 0.43
N ALA A 52 0.87 26.20 0.66
CA ALA A 52 0.32 24.84 0.61
C ALA A 52 0.28 24.26 -0.81
N SER A 53 0.20 25.11 -1.84
CA SER A 53 0.33 24.73 -3.24
C SER A 53 1.20 25.74 -4.02
N ALA A 54 1.50 25.45 -5.28
CA ALA A 54 2.24 26.34 -6.19
C ALA A 54 1.40 27.55 -6.62
N SER A 55 0.86 28.30 -5.65
CA SER A 55 0.06 29.50 -5.86
C SER A 55 0.25 30.49 -4.71
N VAL A 56 0.35 31.77 -5.05
CA VAL A 56 0.39 32.88 -4.08
C VAL A 56 -0.93 33.06 -3.34
N SER A 57 -2.04 32.52 -3.86
CA SER A 57 -3.35 32.54 -3.19
C SER A 57 -3.57 31.36 -2.23
N SER A 58 -2.69 30.36 -2.24
CA SER A 58 -2.85 29.19 -1.37
C SER A 58 -2.47 29.49 0.08
N ALA A 59 -2.98 28.65 0.99
CA ALA A 59 -2.77 28.79 2.43
C ALA A 59 -1.27 28.91 2.77
N GLN A 60 -0.96 29.80 3.70
CA GLN A 60 0.39 29.93 4.24
C GLN A 60 0.66 28.77 5.19
N VAL A 61 1.75 28.05 4.94
CA VAL A 61 2.19 26.94 5.81
C VAL A 61 3.08 27.50 6.92
N ARG A 62 4.05 28.35 6.56
CA ARG A 62 4.95 29.06 7.48
C ARG A 62 5.78 30.12 6.75
N THR A 63 6.50 30.93 7.51
CA THR A 63 7.52 31.86 6.98
C THR A 63 8.93 31.30 7.20
N LEU A 64 9.79 31.44 6.19
CA LEU A 64 11.22 31.17 6.25
C LEU A 64 11.99 32.48 6.44
N SER A 65 12.95 32.48 7.36
CA SER A 65 13.88 33.60 7.52
C SER A 65 14.85 33.71 6.33
N LYS A 66 15.32 34.94 6.06
CA LYS A 66 16.39 35.22 5.10
C LYS A 66 17.63 34.38 5.43
N GLY A 67 18.31 33.87 4.41
CA GLY A 67 19.53 33.06 4.56
C GLY A 67 19.27 31.60 4.97
N LYS A 68 18.04 31.20 5.26
CA LYS A 68 17.75 29.81 5.62
C LYS A 68 17.96 28.89 4.42
N LYS A 69 18.82 27.87 4.61
CA LYS A 69 19.09 26.80 3.64
C LYS A 69 18.03 25.68 3.76
N PHE A 70 17.67 25.07 2.64
CA PHE A 70 16.72 23.96 2.56
C PHE A 70 16.92 23.09 1.31
N SER A 71 16.41 21.86 1.34
CA SER A 71 16.45 20.93 0.21
C SER A 71 15.23 21.07 -0.69
N ILE A 72 15.46 21.17 -2.00
CA ILE A 72 14.44 21.26 -3.05
C ILE A 72 14.24 19.87 -3.65
N LYS A 73 13.00 19.37 -3.62
CA LYS A 73 12.66 18.05 -4.17
C LYS A 73 12.17 18.11 -5.61
N ALA A 74 11.48 19.18 -5.99
CA ALA A 74 11.02 19.38 -7.36
C ALA A 74 10.75 20.85 -7.69
N GLU A 75 10.73 21.17 -8.98
CA GLU A 75 10.32 22.46 -9.54
C GLU A 75 8.98 22.32 -10.28
N TYR A 76 8.08 23.30 -10.14
CA TYR A 76 6.74 23.29 -10.74
C TYR A 76 6.52 24.55 -11.56
N PHE A 77 6.05 24.39 -12.79
CA PHE A 77 5.67 25.50 -13.66
C PHE A 77 4.17 25.77 -13.56
N THR A 78 3.80 27.05 -13.42
CA THR A 78 2.39 27.46 -13.39
C THR A 78 1.95 28.19 -14.66
N ALA A 79 2.89 28.60 -15.51
CA ALA A 79 2.62 29.21 -16.81
C ALA A 79 2.74 28.20 -17.96
N LYS A 80 2.08 28.50 -19.10
CA LYS A 80 2.11 27.63 -20.30
C LYS A 80 3.37 27.80 -21.14
N LYS A 81 3.94 29.02 -21.19
CA LYS A 81 5.08 29.38 -22.06
C LYS A 81 6.13 30.29 -21.41
N SER A 82 5.84 30.88 -20.25
CA SER A 82 6.71 31.88 -19.61
C SER A 82 7.78 31.24 -18.74
N THR A 83 9.03 31.66 -18.90
CA THR A 83 10.19 31.21 -18.11
C THR A 83 10.50 32.10 -16.91
N LYS A 84 9.72 33.18 -16.70
CA LYS A 84 9.91 34.12 -15.59
C LYS A 84 9.84 33.39 -14.25
N ALA A 85 10.74 33.75 -13.33
CA ALA A 85 10.91 33.04 -12.07
C ALA A 85 9.65 33.04 -11.16
N LYS A 86 8.78 34.06 -11.27
CA LYS A 86 7.49 34.10 -10.56
C LYS A 86 6.51 32.99 -10.93
N TYR A 87 6.70 32.34 -12.08
CA TYR A 87 5.87 31.21 -12.55
C TYR A 87 6.51 29.84 -12.30
N LYS A 88 7.59 29.80 -11.51
CA LYS A 88 8.27 28.57 -11.10
C LYS A 88 8.25 28.49 -9.59
N TRP A 89 7.93 27.31 -9.07
CA TRP A 89 7.81 27.04 -7.65
C TRP A 89 8.68 25.85 -7.26
N TYR A 90 9.38 25.96 -6.13
CA TYR A 90 10.14 24.86 -5.54
C TYR A 90 9.34 24.19 -4.44
N TYR A 91 9.25 22.87 -4.49
CA TYR A 91 8.68 22.09 -3.40
C TYR A 91 9.75 21.72 -2.38
N ILE A 92 9.54 22.12 -1.13
CA ILE A 92 10.45 21.90 0.00
C ILE A 92 9.86 20.83 0.91
N SER A 93 10.46 19.64 0.90
CA SER A 93 9.89 18.47 1.57
C SER A 93 9.85 18.57 3.09
N SER A 94 10.87 19.20 3.69
CA SER A 94 10.92 19.42 5.15
C SER A 94 9.77 20.29 5.67
N TYR A 95 9.18 21.12 4.80
CA TYR A 95 8.07 22.01 5.16
C TYR A 95 6.76 21.62 4.49
N LYS A 96 6.74 20.52 3.72
CA LYS A 96 5.57 20.05 2.96
C LYS A 96 4.89 21.17 2.15
N GLY A 97 5.66 22.10 1.58
CA GLY A 97 5.09 23.28 0.93
C GLY A 97 5.98 23.85 -0.18
N TYR A 98 5.48 24.93 -0.80
CA TYR A 98 6.02 25.52 -2.01
C TYR A 98 6.54 26.95 -1.78
N ILE A 99 7.65 27.30 -2.42
CA ILE A 99 8.20 28.66 -2.45
C ILE A 99 8.39 29.11 -3.90
N ARG A 100 8.16 30.39 -4.21
CA ARG A 100 8.45 30.90 -5.55
C ARG A 100 9.95 30.91 -5.81
N SER A 101 10.36 30.56 -7.03
CA SER A 101 11.78 30.40 -7.38
C SER A 101 12.56 31.72 -7.37
N ASP A 102 11.92 32.87 -7.59
CA ASP A 102 12.58 34.17 -7.55
C ASP A 102 13.04 34.56 -6.14
N LEU A 103 12.41 33.99 -5.11
CA LEU A 103 12.76 34.19 -3.69
C LEU A 103 13.91 33.29 -3.21
N VAL A 104 14.45 32.42 -4.09
CA VAL A 104 15.42 31.39 -3.72
C VAL A 104 16.72 31.54 -4.51
N LYS A 105 17.86 31.54 -3.82
CA LYS A 105 19.17 31.30 -4.44
C LYS A 105 19.33 29.79 -4.62
N TYR A 106 19.17 29.33 -5.86
CA TYR A 106 19.22 27.92 -6.25
C TYR A 106 20.67 27.41 -6.36
N ALA A 107 20.92 26.20 -5.87
CA ALA A 107 22.16 25.46 -6.09
C ALA A 107 21.83 23.99 -6.39
N ASP A 108 22.44 23.41 -7.42
CA ASP A 108 22.41 21.97 -7.61
C ASP A 108 23.30 21.28 -6.55
N SER A 109 22.93 20.08 -6.11
CA SER A 109 23.65 19.37 -5.06
C SER A 109 24.04 17.97 -5.48
N VAL A 110 23.17 17.26 -6.20
CA VAL A 110 23.46 15.94 -6.77
C VAL A 110 23.00 15.92 -8.22
N THR A 111 23.94 15.72 -9.14
CA THR A 111 23.63 15.46 -10.56
C THR A 111 23.55 13.95 -10.81
N VAL A 112 22.49 13.51 -11.49
CA VAL A 112 22.31 12.11 -11.89
C VAL A 112 22.46 12.01 -13.39
N SER A 113 23.41 11.20 -13.85
CA SER A 113 23.58 10.92 -15.27
C SER A 113 22.43 10.06 -15.80
N GLY A 114 22.00 10.31 -17.03
CA GLY A 114 21.06 9.47 -17.77
C GLY A 114 21.32 9.52 -19.25
N LYS A 115 20.61 8.69 -20.02
CA LYS A 115 20.64 8.68 -21.49
C LYS A 115 19.24 8.83 -22.04
N THR A 116 19.09 9.57 -23.14
CA THR A 116 17.82 9.66 -23.86
C THR A 116 17.44 8.31 -24.48
N THR A 117 16.15 7.95 -24.47
CA THR A 117 15.66 6.68 -25.03
C THR A 117 15.05 6.83 -26.42
N ALA A 118 14.87 8.07 -26.88
CA ALA A 118 14.38 8.46 -28.20
C ALA A 118 14.95 9.83 -28.58
N ASP A 119 14.73 10.25 -29.83
CA ASP A 119 14.93 11.64 -30.24
C ASP A 119 13.96 12.54 -29.45
N VAL A 120 14.50 13.47 -28.66
CA VAL A 120 13.71 14.25 -27.71
C VAL A 120 14.03 15.74 -27.77
N ASN A 121 12.98 16.56 -27.74
CA ASN A 121 13.12 18.01 -27.69
C ASN A 121 13.59 18.48 -26.31
N ILE A 122 14.66 19.26 -26.31
CA ILE A 122 15.15 19.99 -25.13
C ILE A 122 14.52 21.38 -25.15
N ARG A 123 13.86 21.78 -24.06
CA ARG A 123 13.02 22.98 -24.00
C ARG A 123 13.47 23.97 -22.93
N ALA A 124 13.03 25.22 -23.08
CA ALA A 124 13.29 26.32 -22.14
C ALA A 124 12.53 26.23 -20.80
N GLY A 125 11.52 25.36 -20.70
CA GLY A 125 10.72 25.10 -19.50
C GLY A 125 10.06 23.72 -19.58
N ALA A 126 9.48 23.25 -18.47
CA ALA A 126 8.73 21.99 -18.44
C ALA A 126 7.36 22.21 -19.11
N GLY A 127 7.15 21.55 -20.25
CA GLY A 127 5.89 21.59 -20.99
C GLY A 127 6.08 21.74 -22.49
N TRP A 128 5.12 21.21 -23.26
CA TRP A 128 5.18 21.15 -24.73
C TRP A 128 5.16 22.51 -25.43
N SER A 129 4.56 23.52 -24.79
CA SER A 129 4.42 24.86 -25.36
C SER A 129 5.63 25.78 -25.11
N TYR A 130 6.59 25.35 -24.30
CA TYR A 130 7.85 26.07 -24.12
C TYR A 130 8.74 25.95 -25.35
N ALA A 131 9.48 27.02 -25.66
CA ALA A 131 10.36 27.07 -26.82
C ALA A 131 11.32 25.88 -26.86
N LYS A 132 11.34 25.19 -28.01
CA LYS A 132 12.33 24.17 -28.34
C LYS A 132 13.70 24.86 -28.49
N LYS A 133 14.71 24.32 -27.83
CA LYS A 133 16.09 24.84 -27.87
C LYS A 133 17.00 23.96 -28.70
N THR A 134 16.82 22.65 -28.63
CA THR A 134 17.52 21.68 -29.49
C THR A 134 16.82 20.32 -29.46
N VAL A 135 17.32 19.35 -30.22
CA VAL A 135 16.90 17.95 -30.18
C VAL A 135 18.09 17.11 -29.73
N TYR A 136 17.89 16.29 -28.70
CA TYR A 136 18.87 15.27 -28.33
C TYR A 136 18.46 13.95 -28.96
N LYS A 137 19.36 13.38 -29.78
CA LYS A 137 19.18 12.07 -30.40
C LYS A 137 19.11 10.97 -29.37
N LYS A 138 18.48 9.84 -29.70
CA LYS A 138 18.46 8.63 -28.86
C LYS A 138 19.89 8.26 -28.40
N GLY A 139 20.04 7.90 -27.13
CA GLY A 139 21.31 7.51 -26.51
C GLY A 139 22.16 8.67 -26.00
N LYS A 140 21.81 9.93 -26.30
CA LYS A 140 22.55 11.12 -25.83
C LYS A 140 22.52 11.20 -24.30
N SER A 141 23.69 11.40 -23.70
CA SER A 141 23.82 11.58 -22.25
C SER A 141 23.25 12.91 -21.78
N VAL A 142 22.57 12.90 -20.64
CA VAL A 142 22.02 14.07 -19.94
C VAL A 142 22.45 14.06 -18.48
N LYS A 143 22.71 15.24 -17.90
CA LYS A 143 22.95 15.42 -16.46
C LYS A 143 21.71 16.03 -15.82
N VAL A 144 20.96 15.22 -15.08
CA VAL A 144 19.73 15.64 -14.40
C VAL A 144 20.06 16.22 -13.03
N VAL A 145 19.58 17.43 -12.75
CA VAL A 145 19.83 18.14 -11.47
C VAL A 145 18.60 18.23 -10.58
N LEU A 146 17.40 18.14 -11.16
CA LEU A 146 16.15 18.21 -10.40
C LEU A 146 14.98 17.61 -11.20
N THR A 147 14.00 17.05 -10.49
CA THR A 147 12.71 16.73 -11.09
C THR A 147 11.89 18.01 -11.30
N ALA A 148 11.25 18.16 -12.45
CA ALA A 148 10.38 19.28 -12.76
C ALA A 148 8.99 18.78 -13.18
N TYR A 149 7.96 19.61 -13.00
CA TYR A 149 6.60 19.33 -13.43
C TYR A 149 6.04 20.51 -14.22
N ASP A 150 5.33 20.21 -15.30
CA ASP A 150 4.58 21.24 -16.02
C ASP A 150 3.27 21.59 -15.30
N ARG A 151 2.52 22.56 -15.82
CA ARG A 151 1.22 23.00 -15.25
C ARG A 151 0.21 21.86 -15.12
N ASN A 152 0.31 20.83 -15.97
CA ASN A 152 -0.61 19.71 -16.01
C ASN A 152 -0.13 18.53 -15.16
N GLY A 153 1.03 18.66 -14.49
CA GLY A 153 1.60 17.62 -13.65
C GLY A 153 2.40 16.54 -14.41
N GLU A 154 2.68 16.72 -15.71
CA GLU A 154 3.57 15.80 -16.43
C GLU A 154 5.00 15.95 -15.90
N LYS A 155 5.70 14.84 -15.76
CA LYS A 155 7.06 14.82 -15.23
C LYS A 155 8.12 15.14 -16.29
N TRP A 156 8.98 16.08 -15.94
CA TRP A 156 10.16 16.50 -16.70
C TRP A 156 11.41 16.40 -15.81
N TYR A 157 12.57 16.46 -16.43
CA TYR A 157 13.85 16.61 -15.76
C TYR A 157 14.46 17.95 -16.12
N LYS A 158 14.88 18.70 -15.10
CA LYS A 158 15.78 19.84 -15.25
C LYS A 158 17.18 19.29 -15.47
N ILE A 159 17.78 19.65 -16.59
CA ILE A 159 19.11 19.21 -17.00
C ILE A 159 20.08 20.38 -17.05
N LYS A 160 21.35 20.11 -16.74
CA LYS A 160 22.43 21.09 -16.83
C LYS A 160 23.21 20.87 -18.12
N VAL A 161 23.35 21.93 -18.92
CA VAL A 161 24.10 21.95 -20.19
C VAL A 161 25.03 23.16 -20.14
N GLY A 162 26.32 22.91 -19.89
CA GLY A 162 27.28 23.98 -19.54
C GLY A 162 26.82 24.72 -18.28
N SER A 163 26.75 26.06 -18.36
CA SER A 163 26.24 26.94 -17.30
C SER A 163 24.71 27.16 -17.34
N LYS A 164 24.00 26.61 -18.35
CA LYS A 164 22.57 26.84 -18.56
C LYS A 164 21.74 25.63 -18.14
N TYR A 165 20.46 25.88 -17.83
CA TYR A 165 19.48 24.85 -17.49
C TYR A 165 18.40 24.74 -18.58
N TYR A 166 18.05 23.51 -18.90
CA TYR A 166 16.98 23.18 -19.84
C TYR A 166 16.12 22.04 -19.30
N TYR A 167 15.07 21.67 -20.03
CA TYR A 167 14.10 20.68 -19.60
C TYR A 167 13.89 19.62 -20.68
N VAL A 168 13.86 18.37 -20.25
CA VAL A 168 13.59 17.20 -21.09
C VAL A 168 12.51 16.35 -20.42
N ILE A 169 11.61 15.76 -21.21
CA ILE A 169 10.50 14.98 -20.63
C ILE A 169 11.00 13.67 -20.04
N ALA A 170 10.56 13.35 -18.82
CA ALA A 170 11.21 12.32 -18.00
C ALA A 170 11.12 10.91 -18.61
N ARG A 171 10.00 10.58 -19.26
CA ARG A 171 9.79 9.27 -19.90
C ARG A 171 10.75 8.94 -21.05
N TYR A 172 11.44 9.95 -21.59
CA TYR A 172 12.46 9.76 -22.63
C TYR A 172 13.89 9.82 -22.09
N VAL A 173 14.08 9.70 -20.78
CA VAL A 173 15.40 9.66 -20.14
C VAL A 173 15.49 8.46 -19.20
N LYS A 174 16.43 7.55 -19.47
CA LYS A 174 16.80 6.46 -18.58
C LYS A 174 17.96 6.92 -17.69
N LEU A 175 17.73 7.04 -16.39
CA LEU A 175 18.78 7.39 -15.42
C LEU A 175 19.72 6.20 -15.19
N SER A 176 21.02 6.48 -15.02
CA SER A 176 22.03 5.48 -14.70
C SER A 176 22.03 5.19 -13.19
N SER A 177 21.92 3.93 -12.79
CA SER A 177 22.20 3.49 -11.41
C SER A 177 23.72 3.52 -11.19
N THR A 178 24.21 4.38 -10.29
CA THR A 178 25.63 4.39 -9.93
C THR A 178 25.84 3.67 -8.61
N SER A 179 26.59 2.57 -8.65
CA SER A 179 27.23 1.94 -7.50
C SER A 179 28.35 2.87 -7.03
N SER A 180 28.29 3.31 -5.77
CA SER A 180 29.40 4.04 -5.16
C SER A 180 30.49 3.04 -4.76
N THR A 181 31.60 3.03 -5.49
CA THR A 181 32.86 2.39 -5.09
C THR A 181 33.44 3.18 -3.92
N ALA A 182 33.47 2.58 -2.73
CA ALA A 182 34.31 3.02 -1.63
C ALA A 182 35.47 2.03 -1.52
N SER A 183 36.68 2.56 -1.66
CA SER A 183 37.95 1.83 -1.49
C SER A 183 38.23 1.70 0.01
N SER A 184 38.58 0.51 0.51
CA SER A 184 39.23 0.34 1.81
C SER A 184 40.02 -0.97 1.90
N SER A 185 41.34 -0.78 1.90
CA SER A 185 42.43 -1.54 2.55
C SER A 185 42.12 -2.84 3.33
N LYS A 186 42.81 -3.91 2.88
CA LYS A 186 43.72 -4.80 3.61
C LYS A 186 43.36 -5.20 5.05
N SER A 187 43.07 -6.49 5.25
CA SER A 187 43.76 -7.29 6.28
C SER A 187 43.77 -8.76 5.90
N THR A 188 44.95 -9.33 6.02
CA THR A 188 45.34 -10.70 5.72
C THR A 188 45.32 -11.48 7.02
N SER A 189 44.72 -12.67 7.03
CA SER A 189 45.12 -13.76 7.91
C SER A 189 44.76 -15.11 7.29
N SER A 190 45.82 -15.80 6.84
CA SER A 190 45.99 -17.26 6.84
C SER A 190 45.73 -17.81 8.25
N SER A 191 45.40 -19.07 8.55
CA SER A 191 45.32 -20.36 7.86
C SER A 191 44.88 -21.36 8.95
N SER A 192 44.10 -22.40 8.62
CA SER A 192 44.42 -23.80 8.96
C SER A 192 43.23 -24.71 8.67
N SER A 193 43.51 -25.71 7.85
CA SER A 193 42.64 -26.82 7.44
C SER A 193 42.37 -27.83 8.55
N SER A 194 41.15 -28.37 8.58
CA SER A 194 40.90 -29.75 8.99
C SER A 194 39.82 -30.35 8.10
N LYS A 195 40.24 -31.28 7.24
CA LYS A 195 39.39 -32.17 6.43
C LYS A 195 38.67 -33.15 7.37
N SER A 196 37.35 -33.26 7.24
CA SER A 196 36.64 -34.50 7.54
C SER A 196 35.53 -34.68 6.52
N SER A 197 35.63 -35.81 5.80
CA SER A 197 34.74 -36.25 4.75
C SER A 197 33.62 -37.10 5.33
N SER A 198 32.37 -36.66 5.17
CA SER A 198 31.22 -37.56 5.22
C SER A 198 30.10 -37.04 4.31
N SER A 199 29.96 -37.70 3.16
CA SER A 199 28.72 -37.93 2.42
C SER A 199 27.53 -37.05 2.80
N SER A 200 27.28 -35.99 2.01
CA SER A 200 26.00 -35.30 2.04
C SER A 200 25.61 -34.85 0.64
N SER A 201 24.43 -35.30 0.24
CA SER A 201 23.79 -34.98 -1.03
C SER A 201 23.93 -33.49 -1.37
N SER A 202 24.26 -33.21 -2.63
CA SER A 202 24.42 -31.88 -3.20
C SER A 202 23.13 -31.06 -3.07
N THR A 203 22.92 -30.46 -1.91
CA THR A 203 21.90 -29.44 -1.73
C THR A 203 22.49 -28.17 -2.30
N SER A 204 22.20 -27.91 -3.57
CA SER A 204 22.38 -26.59 -4.17
C SER A 204 21.65 -25.58 -3.27
N THR A 205 22.42 -24.85 -2.45
CA THR A 205 21.90 -23.78 -1.62
C THR A 205 21.49 -22.65 -2.57
N THR A 206 20.27 -22.76 -3.10
CA THR A 206 19.66 -21.73 -3.93
C THR A 206 19.66 -20.45 -3.10
N SER A 207 20.56 -19.53 -3.43
CA SER A 207 20.69 -18.25 -2.74
C SER A 207 19.47 -17.39 -3.05
N PHE A 208 18.57 -17.23 -2.08
CA PHE A 208 17.42 -16.33 -2.15
C PHE A 208 17.86 -14.89 -1.89
N LYS A 209 18.60 -14.31 -2.84
CA LYS A 209 19.19 -12.97 -2.73
C LYS A 209 18.14 -11.93 -2.30
N GLY A 210 18.46 -11.18 -1.25
CA GLY A 210 17.62 -10.10 -0.72
C GLY A 210 16.54 -10.51 0.28
N PHE A 211 16.35 -11.82 0.52
CA PHE A 211 15.43 -12.31 1.55
C PHE A 211 16.14 -12.54 2.89
N PRO A 212 15.53 -12.14 4.02
CA PRO A 212 15.96 -12.58 5.34
C PRO A 212 15.83 -14.10 5.52
N SER A 213 16.61 -14.69 6.42
CA SER A 213 16.58 -16.14 6.72
C SER A 213 15.20 -16.66 7.11
N SER A 214 14.35 -15.82 7.72
CA SER A 214 12.98 -16.20 8.09
C SER A 214 12.07 -16.55 6.90
N TYR A 215 12.47 -16.27 5.66
CA TYR A 215 11.73 -16.61 4.44
C TYR A 215 12.21 -17.92 3.79
N THR A 216 13.48 -18.27 3.96
CA THR A 216 14.19 -19.20 3.06
C THR A 216 13.63 -20.61 3.08
N LYS A 217 13.20 -21.13 4.24
CA LYS A 217 12.61 -22.47 4.36
C LYS A 217 11.38 -22.64 3.46
N LYS A 218 10.45 -21.68 3.48
CA LYS A 218 9.22 -21.75 2.67
C LYS A 218 9.51 -21.50 1.19
N LEU A 219 10.42 -20.57 0.87
CA LEU A 219 10.84 -20.32 -0.52
C LEU A 219 11.56 -21.52 -1.15
N ALA A 220 12.41 -22.22 -0.37
CA ALA A 220 13.07 -23.45 -0.83
C ALA A 220 12.05 -24.55 -1.13
N ALA A 221 11.06 -24.75 -0.26
CA ALA A 221 9.98 -25.71 -0.50
C ALA A 221 9.20 -25.38 -1.78
N LEU A 222 8.84 -24.10 -1.99
CA LEU A 222 8.19 -23.64 -3.21
C LEU A 222 9.05 -23.81 -4.46
N LYS A 223 10.35 -23.49 -4.38
CA LYS A 223 11.27 -23.65 -5.51
C LYS A 223 11.47 -25.11 -5.90
N LYS A 224 11.47 -26.02 -4.91
CA LYS A 224 11.51 -27.47 -5.12
C LYS A 224 10.23 -27.96 -5.81
N ALA A 225 9.05 -27.53 -5.33
CA ALA A 225 7.76 -27.89 -5.93
C ALA A 225 7.54 -27.28 -7.31
N HIS A 226 8.04 -26.05 -7.53
CA HIS A 226 7.86 -25.28 -8.75
C HIS A 226 9.19 -24.71 -9.25
N PRO A 227 10.03 -25.51 -9.94
CA PRO A 227 11.37 -25.10 -10.37
C PRO A 227 11.40 -23.89 -11.30
N LYS A 228 10.29 -23.61 -12.01
CA LYS A 228 10.16 -22.47 -12.94
C LYS A 228 9.70 -21.18 -12.27
N TRP A 229 9.24 -21.22 -11.02
CA TRP A 229 8.82 -20.03 -10.30
C TRP A 229 10.04 -19.22 -9.85
N GLU A 230 9.91 -17.91 -9.89
CA GLU A 230 10.94 -16.95 -9.51
C GLU A 230 10.45 -16.05 -8.38
N PHE A 231 11.26 -15.91 -7.35
CA PHE A 231 10.94 -15.13 -6.16
C PHE A 231 11.88 -13.94 -6.09
N VAL A 232 11.31 -12.74 -6.08
CA VAL A 232 12.04 -11.48 -6.04
C VAL A 232 11.74 -10.77 -4.73
N ALA A 233 12.77 -10.54 -3.93
CA ALA A 233 12.64 -9.73 -2.71
C ALA A 233 12.42 -8.27 -3.09
N VAL A 234 11.38 -7.67 -2.52
CA VAL A 234 11.07 -6.25 -2.71
C VAL A 234 11.26 -5.53 -1.39
N ASN A 235 12.39 -4.84 -1.25
CA ASN A 235 12.66 -4.04 -0.06
C ASN A 235 11.71 -2.84 -0.02
N THR A 236 10.82 -2.80 0.98
CA THR A 236 9.86 -1.70 1.17
C THR A 236 10.54 -0.43 1.66
N GLY A 237 11.70 -0.56 2.29
CA GLY A 237 12.40 0.51 2.99
C GLY A 237 11.77 0.92 4.32
N LEU A 238 10.62 0.34 4.68
CA LEU A 238 9.81 0.67 5.85
C LEU A 238 10.20 -0.18 7.07
N ASP A 239 10.14 0.43 8.25
CA ASP A 239 10.10 -0.32 9.50
C ASP A 239 8.76 -1.06 9.64
N TRP A 240 8.80 -2.31 10.09
CA TRP A 240 7.61 -3.14 10.26
C TRP A 240 6.58 -2.48 11.19
N SER A 241 7.02 -1.98 12.34
CA SER A 241 6.14 -1.42 13.37
C SER A 241 5.46 -0.13 12.92
N ASP A 242 6.20 0.72 12.19
CA ASP A 242 5.66 1.93 11.59
C ASP A 242 4.60 1.60 10.53
N ALA A 243 4.88 0.61 9.67
CA ALA A 243 3.98 0.23 8.60
C ALA A 243 2.67 -0.38 9.15
N VAL A 244 2.75 -1.22 10.20
CA VAL A 244 1.57 -1.76 10.91
C VAL A 244 0.78 -0.64 11.58
N SER A 245 1.45 0.25 12.32
CA SER A 245 0.80 1.40 12.99
C SER A 245 0.04 2.27 12.00
N ARG A 246 0.62 2.47 10.81
CA ARG A 246 -0.01 3.23 9.74
C ARG A 246 -1.25 2.53 9.14
N MET A 247 -1.23 1.20 9.07
CA MET A 247 -2.38 0.38 8.63
C MET A 247 -3.53 0.38 9.64
N THR A 248 -3.26 0.59 10.93
CA THR A 248 -4.28 0.60 11.99
C THR A 248 -4.75 2.02 12.38
N GLU A 249 -3.99 3.06 12.04
CA GLU A 249 -4.33 4.47 12.30
C GLU A 249 -5.69 4.87 11.72
N ARG A 250 -6.01 4.39 10.51
CA ARG A 250 -7.26 4.68 9.81
C ARG A 250 -8.22 3.53 9.98
N THR A 251 -9.19 3.71 10.88
CA THR A 251 -10.15 2.65 11.25
C THR A 251 -11.01 2.10 10.10
N GLY A 252 -11.03 2.77 8.94
CA GLY A 252 -11.73 2.32 7.72
C GLY A 252 -10.85 1.59 6.69
N THR A 253 -9.53 1.53 6.88
CA THR A 253 -8.60 1.01 5.86
C THR A 253 -8.52 -0.51 5.84
N ASN A 254 -8.51 -1.16 7.00
CA ASN A 254 -8.43 -2.62 7.13
C ASN A 254 -9.62 -3.14 7.91
N LEU A 255 -10.46 -3.90 7.23
CA LEU A 255 -11.75 -4.35 7.74
C LEU A 255 -11.82 -5.88 7.77
N VAL A 256 -12.63 -6.38 8.69
CA VAL A 256 -13.08 -7.77 8.75
C VAL A 256 -14.61 -7.81 8.77
N TYR A 257 -15.18 -8.91 8.31
CA TYR A 257 -16.62 -9.12 8.37
C TYR A 257 -17.06 -9.42 9.82
N THR A 258 -18.28 -9.06 10.20
CA THR A 258 -18.82 -9.29 11.55
C THR A 258 -18.95 -10.77 11.97
N THR A 259 -18.65 -11.72 11.08
CA THR A 259 -18.58 -13.16 11.40
C THR A 259 -17.18 -13.62 11.80
N PHE A 260 -16.15 -12.77 11.71
CA PHE A 260 -14.82 -13.10 12.23
C PHE A 260 -14.83 -13.09 13.77
N PRO A 261 -14.09 -13.97 14.46
CA PRO A 261 -14.02 -14.00 15.93
C PRO A 261 -13.57 -12.67 16.54
N TYR A 262 -13.89 -12.43 17.82
CA TYR A 262 -13.62 -11.14 18.47
C TYR A 262 -12.13 -10.74 18.51
N SER A 263 -11.21 -11.71 18.51
CA SER A 263 -9.76 -11.50 18.44
C SER A 263 -9.30 -10.79 17.15
N TYR A 264 -10.08 -10.90 16.06
CA TYR A 264 -9.79 -10.26 14.77
C TYR A 264 -10.23 -8.80 14.72
N ARG A 265 -10.99 -8.32 15.71
CA ARG A 265 -11.70 -7.05 15.65
C ARG A 265 -11.01 -6.01 16.51
N SER A 266 -10.89 -4.79 15.98
CA SER A 266 -10.29 -3.68 16.71
C SER A 266 -11.21 -3.23 17.84
N VAL A 267 -10.61 -2.99 19.00
CA VAL A 267 -11.25 -2.34 20.14
C VAL A 267 -10.75 -0.90 20.35
N GLU A 268 -10.01 -0.36 19.40
CA GLU A 268 -9.49 1.01 19.49
C GLU A 268 -10.61 2.06 19.51
N LYS A 269 -10.25 3.27 19.95
CA LYS A 269 -11.18 4.42 20.00
C LYS A 269 -11.86 4.61 18.64
N GLY A 270 -13.19 4.65 18.65
CA GLY A 270 -14.02 4.79 17.44
C GLY A 270 -14.30 3.49 16.68
N CYS A 271 -13.74 2.35 17.11
CA CYS A 271 -14.05 1.02 16.55
C CYS A 271 -15.03 0.23 17.41
N TYR A 272 -15.08 0.50 18.72
CA TYR A 272 -15.78 -0.35 19.68
C TYR A 272 -16.23 0.44 20.91
N ASN A 273 -17.47 0.22 21.31
CA ASN A 273 -17.97 0.64 22.61
C ASN A 273 -17.77 -0.49 23.62
N TYR A 274 -16.79 -0.32 24.50
CA TYR A 274 -16.38 -1.37 25.44
C TYR A 274 -17.33 -1.56 26.62
N LEU A 275 -18.27 -0.63 26.85
CA LEU A 275 -19.30 -0.76 27.89
C LEU A 275 -20.52 -1.54 27.37
N THR A 276 -20.90 -1.31 26.11
CA THR A 276 -22.07 -1.95 25.48
C THR A 276 -21.71 -3.16 24.60
N ASN A 277 -20.43 -3.43 24.39
CA ASN A 277 -19.90 -4.48 23.51
C ASN A 277 -20.30 -4.35 22.04
N ARG A 278 -20.50 -3.10 21.56
CA ARG A 278 -20.90 -2.83 20.17
C ARG A 278 -19.73 -2.38 19.32
N TYR A 279 -19.52 -3.02 18.17
CA TYR A 279 -18.54 -2.59 17.18
C TYR A 279 -19.15 -1.54 16.25
N ALA A 280 -18.35 -0.54 15.88
CA ALA A 280 -18.74 0.50 14.94
C ALA A 280 -18.53 0.00 13.50
N PRO A 281 -19.60 -0.06 12.66
CA PRO A 281 -19.45 -0.35 11.25
C PRO A 281 -18.60 0.70 10.53
N LYS A 282 -17.90 0.29 9.48
CA LYS A 282 -16.96 1.12 8.71
C LYS A 282 -17.27 1.15 7.22
N ASP A 283 -17.87 0.08 6.71
CA ASP A 283 -18.30 -0.06 5.33
C ASP A 283 -19.56 -0.95 5.31
N GLY A 284 -20.70 -0.33 5.00
CA GLY A 284 -22.02 -0.93 5.26
C GLY A 284 -22.20 -1.37 6.72
N ALA A 285 -23.19 -2.23 6.96
CA ALA A 285 -23.52 -2.71 8.31
C ALA A 285 -22.64 -3.87 8.81
N LYS A 286 -21.82 -4.48 7.94
CA LYS A 286 -21.17 -5.77 8.19
C LYS A 286 -19.64 -5.75 8.21
N PHE A 287 -19.01 -4.66 7.79
CA PHE A 287 -17.55 -4.51 7.91
C PHE A 287 -17.18 -3.62 9.09
N ILE A 288 -16.24 -4.11 9.88
CA ILE A 288 -15.73 -3.46 11.09
C ILE A 288 -14.20 -3.45 11.05
N ALA A 289 -13.57 -2.55 11.79
CA ALA A 289 -12.12 -2.41 11.82
C ALA A 289 -11.42 -3.71 12.31
N ALA A 290 -10.37 -4.13 11.60
CA ALA A 290 -9.51 -5.24 11.98
C ALA A 290 -8.60 -4.87 13.16
N SER A 291 -8.33 -5.81 14.08
CA SER A 291 -7.35 -5.64 15.15
C SER A 291 -5.93 -5.53 14.59
N GLU A 292 -5.01 -4.95 15.36
CA GLU A 292 -3.60 -4.86 14.97
C GLU A 292 -2.99 -6.23 14.68
N GLY A 293 -3.19 -7.21 15.57
CA GLY A 293 -2.72 -8.58 15.32
C GLY A 293 -3.34 -9.25 14.09
N CYS A 294 -4.57 -8.87 13.70
CA CYS A 294 -5.17 -9.31 12.44
C CYS A 294 -4.46 -8.66 11.24
N VAL A 295 -4.19 -7.36 11.29
CA VAL A 295 -3.42 -6.65 10.26
C VAL A 295 -2.02 -7.24 10.13
N GLU A 296 -1.31 -7.44 11.24
CA GLU A 296 0.02 -8.06 11.26
C GLU A 296 0.03 -9.44 10.59
N PHE A 297 -0.93 -10.30 10.92
CA PHE A 297 -1.05 -11.63 10.33
C PHE A 297 -1.21 -11.59 8.80
N TYR A 298 -2.11 -10.75 8.29
CA TYR A 298 -2.34 -10.61 6.84
C TYR A 298 -1.25 -9.83 6.11
N MET A 299 -0.60 -8.89 6.79
CA MET A 299 0.47 -8.10 6.23
C MET A 299 1.80 -8.87 6.19
N ASP A 300 2.04 -9.87 7.04
CA ASP A 300 3.31 -10.59 7.07
C ASP A 300 3.45 -11.52 5.85
N PRO A 301 4.37 -11.23 4.90
CA PRO A 301 4.45 -12.02 3.67
C PRO A 301 4.82 -13.49 3.92
N ARG A 302 5.48 -13.79 5.05
CA ARG A 302 5.91 -15.14 5.42
C ARG A 302 4.74 -16.07 5.72
N ASN A 303 3.56 -15.53 6.03
CA ASN A 303 2.34 -16.32 6.25
C ASN A 303 1.76 -16.88 4.95
N TRP A 304 2.18 -16.36 3.80
CA TRP A 304 1.54 -16.62 2.50
C TRP A 304 2.47 -17.32 1.50
N LEU A 305 3.58 -17.89 1.97
CA LEU A 305 4.55 -18.62 1.14
C LEU A 305 4.20 -20.11 1.06
N ASP A 306 3.07 -20.40 0.43
CA ASP A 306 2.63 -21.74 0.01
C ASP A 306 2.15 -21.70 -1.44
N ASP A 307 1.86 -22.86 -2.02
CA ASP A 307 1.61 -23.04 -3.46
C ASP A 307 0.38 -22.25 -3.96
N THR A 308 -0.50 -21.86 -3.03
CA THR A 308 -1.74 -21.18 -3.34
C THR A 308 -1.66 -19.70 -3.00
N HIS A 309 -1.23 -19.35 -1.80
CA HIS A 309 -1.28 -17.97 -1.33
C HIS A 309 -0.14 -17.11 -1.85
N VAL A 310 0.94 -17.69 -2.38
CA VAL A 310 2.04 -16.93 -2.98
C VAL A 310 1.59 -16.09 -4.18
N PHE A 311 0.47 -16.45 -4.81
CA PHE A 311 -0.15 -15.70 -5.91
C PHE A 311 -0.59 -14.29 -5.52
N MET A 312 -0.73 -13.96 -4.23
CA MET A 312 -0.97 -12.56 -3.83
C MET A 312 0.22 -11.64 -4.18
N PHE A 313 1.40 -12.23 -4.41
CA PHE A 313 2.63 -11.55 -4.78
C PHE A 313 2.96 -11.63 -6.28
N GLU A 314 2.09 -12.24 -7.11
CA GLU A 314 2.37 -12.34 -8.54
C GLU A 314 2.53 -10.95 -9.17
N ASP A 315 3.62 -10.75 -9.90
CA ASP A 315 3.90 -9.48 -10.53
C ASP A 315 3.07 -9.29 -11.81
N ASN A 316 2.05 -8.44 -11.71
CA ASN A 316 1.14 -8.04 -12.78
C ASN A 316 1.79 -7.10 -13.81
N ARG A 317 3.10 -6.87 -13.77
CA ARG A 317 3.83 -6.20 -14.86
C ARG A 317 4.08 -7.15 -16.02
N TYR A 318 4.39 -6.57 -17.18
CA TYR A 318 4.64 -7.37 -18.37
C TYR A 318 6.02 -8.02 -18.34
N HIS A 319 6.05 -9.35 -18.40
CA HIS A 319 7.26 -10.16 -18.50
C HIS A 319 7.37 -10.79 -19.89
N SER A 320 8.03 -10.08 -20.81
CA SER A 320 8.13 -10.47 -22.22
C SER A 320 8.78 -11.84 -22.45
N SER A 321 9.61 -12.31 -21.52
CA SER A 321 10.34 -13.58 -21.66
C SER A 321 9.44 -14.82 -21.58
N TYR A 322 8.23 -14.72 -21.03
CA TYR A 322 7.33 -15.87 -20.89
C TYR A 322 5.84 -15.58 -21.12
N GLN A 323 5.41 -14.31 -21.05
CA GLN A 323 4.02 -13.93 -21.26
C GLN A 323 3.75 -13.68 -22.76
N THR A 324 3.54 -14.77 -23.50
CA THR A 324 3.42 -14.77 -24.98
C THR A 324 1.97 -14.83 -25.47
N LEU A 325 1.77 -14.61 -26.78
CA LEU A 325 0.47 -14.79 -27.44
C LEU A 325 -0.06 -16.23 -27.27
N SER A 326 0.82 -17.23 -27.32
CA SER A 326 0.46 -18.63 -27.13
C SER A 326 -0.10 -18.89 -25.72
N MET A 327 0.46 -18.23 -24.71
CA MET A 327 -0.05 -18.28 -23.34
C MET A 327 -1.49 -17.74 -23.27
N VAL A 328 -1.74 -16.56 -23.86
CA VAL A 328 -3.08 -15.95 -23.89
C VAL A 328 -4.08 -16.83 -24.66
N LYS A 329 -3.68 -17.38 -25.80
CA LYS A 329 -4.51 -18.33 -26.57
C LYS A 329 -4.84 -19.58 -25.76
N THR A 330 -3.88 -20.12 -25.01
CA THR A 330 -4.10 -21.29 -24.12
C THR A 330 -5.18 -21.00 -23.07
N MET A 331 -5.16 -19.82 -22.47
CA MET A 331 -6.15 -19.41 -21.47
C MET A 331 -7.56 -19.26 -22.07
N THR A 332 -7.67 -18.73 -23.29
CA THR A 332 -8.96 -18.38 -23.91
C THR A 332 -9.57 -19.50 -24.77
N LYS A 333 -8.75 -20.44 -25.26
CA LYS A 333 -9.18 -21.55 -26.13
C LYS A 333 -10.28 -22.39 -25.47
N GLY A 334 -11.39 -22.57 -26.16
CA GLY A 334 -12.55 -23.31 -25.69
C GLY A 334 -13.32 -22.67 -24.52
N ARG A 335 -12.92 -21.46 -24.09
CA ARG A 335 -13.54 -20.76 -22.95
C ARG A 335 -14.27 -19.49 -23.37
N ASN A 336 -13.65 -18.67 -24.21
CA ASN A 336 -14.29 -17.48 -24.77
C ASN A 336 -13.73 -17.20 -26.18
N SER A 337 -14.55 -17.42 -27.20
CA SER A 337 -14.13 -17.30 -28.61
C SER A 337 -13.79 -15.86 -29.02
N TYR A 338 -14.45 -14.86 -28.41
CA TYR A 338 -14.16 -13.45 -28.65
C TYR A 338 -12.79 -13.06 -28.11
N LEU A 339 -12.46 -13.45 -26.87
CA LEU A 339 -11.14 -13.22 -26.29
C LEU A 339 -10.05 -14.01 -27.02
N TYR A 340 -10.35 -15.23 -27.47
CA TYR A 340 -9.43 -16.03 -28.28
C TYR A 340 -9.08 -15.34 -29.60
N LYS A 341 -10.07 -14.87 -30.35
CA LYS A 341 -9.86 -14.11 -31.60
C LYS A 341 -9.08 -12.81 -31.38
N ASN A 342 -9.23 -12.19 -30.20
CA ASN A 342 -8.56 -10.93 -29.83
C ASN A 342 -7.36 -11.14 -28.89
N SER A 343 -6.76 -12.34 -28.83
CA SER A 343 -5.63 -12.63 -27.94
C SER A 343 -4.41 -11.72 -28.20
N GLY A 344 -4.23 -11.30 -29.46
CA GLY A 344 -3.19 -10.34 -29.85
C GLY A 344 -3.32 -8.99 -29.13
N SER A 345 -4.55 -8.51 -28.91
CA SER A 345 -4.81 -7.22 -28.25
C SER A 345 -4.32 -7.20 -26.81
N PHE A 346 -4.39 -8.33 -26.09
CA PHE A 346 -3.85 -8.44 -24.72
C PHE A 346 -2.33 -8.28 -24.71
N VAL A 347 -1.62 -8.93 -25.63
CA VAL A 347 -0.15 -8.81 -25.74
C VAL A 347 0.26 -7.41 -26.19
N THR A 348 -0.48 -6.79 -27.10
CA THR A 348 -0.26 -5.41 -27.54
C THR A 348 -0.47 -4.43 -26.39
N ALA A 349 -1.53 -4.60 -25.60
CA ALA A 349 -1.79 -3.81 -24.40
C ALA A 349 -0.67 -3.99 -23.36
N ALA A 350 -0.23 -5.23 -23.15
CA ALA A 350 0.84 -5.56 -22.22
C ALA A 350 2.14 -4.82 -22.53
N LYS A 351 2.57 -4.87 -23.80
CA LYS A 351 3.74 -4.13 -24.29
C LYS A 351 3.58 -2.61 -24.13
N SER A 352 2.38 -2.10 -24.37
CA SER A 352 2.11 -0.65 -24.35
C SER A 352 2.06 -0.06 -22.95
N TYR A 353 1.55 -0.83 -21.97
CA TYR A 353 1.21 -0.32 -20.64
C TYR A 353 1.91 -1.05 -19.49
N ASN A 354 2.88 -1.91 -19.80
CA ASN A 354 3.67 -2.70 -18.85
C ASN A 354 2.79 -3.51 -17.87
N ILE A 355 1.75 -4.16 -18.39
CA ILE A 355 0.79 -4.96 -17.61
C ILE A 355 0.73 -6.39 -18.13
N SER A 356 0.63 -7.37 -17.24
CA SER A 356 0.64 -8.79 -17.59
C SER A 356 -0.56 -9.13 -18.48
N PRO A 357 -0.36 -9.69 -19.69
CA PRO A 357 -1.46 -10.15 -20.53
C PRO A 357 -2.12 -11.39 -19.92
N VAL A 358 -1.44 -12.15 -19.06
CA VAL A 358 -2.02 -13.25 -18.30
C VAL A 358 -3.01 -12.70 -17.27
N TYR A 359 -2.59 -11.72 -16.47
CA TYR A 359 -3.47 -11.04 -15.51
C TYR A 359 -4.70 -10.43 -16.18
N LEU A 360 -4.49 -9.67 -17.27
CA LEU A 360 -5.59 -9.10 -18.04
C LEU A 360 -6.53 -10.17 -18.60
N THR A 361 -5.99 -11.28 -19.10
CA THR A 361 -6.81 -12.36 -19.66
C THR A 361 -7.60 -13.07 -18.57
N ALA A 362 -6.99 -13.35 -17.42
CA ALA A 362 -7.68 -13.94 -16.28
C ALA A 362 -8.83 -13.03 -15.81
N LYS A 363 -8.57 -11.72 -15.66
CA LYS A 363 -9.62 -10.76 -15.31
C LYS A 363 -10.73 -10.72 -16.36
N ALA A 364 -10.39 -10.67 -17.64
CA ALA A 364 -11.40 -10.71 -18.71
C ALA A 364 -12.23 -12.01 -18.71
N LEU A 365 -11.64 -13.15 -18.36
CA LEU A 365 -12.35 -14.43 -18.27
C LEU A 365 -13.22 -14.55 -17.01
N GLU A 366 -12.86 -13.86 -15.93
CA GLU A 366 -13.65 -13.80 -14.70
C GLU A 366 -14.87 -12.88 -14.87
N GLU A 367 -14.69 -11.75 -15.55
CA GLU A 367 -15.72 -10.72 -15.76
C GLU A 367 -16.74 -11.07 -16.85
N GLN A 368 -16.42 -12.04 -17.72
CA GLN A 368 -17.18 -12.34 -18.92
C GLN A 368 -17.66 -13.80 -18.93
N GLY A 369 -18.91 -14.00 -19.34
CA GLY A 369 -19.42 -15.32 -19.71
C GLY A 369 -18.90 -15.78 -21.08
N SER A 370 -19.74 -16.49 -21.83
CA SER A 370 -19.40 -16.92 -23.21
C SER A 370 -19.39 -15.76 -24.24
N LYS A 371 -19.96 -14.61 -23.88
CA LYS A 371 -20.03 -13.38 -24.70
C LYS A 371 -19.29 -12.23 -24.01
N ILE A 372 -19.00 -11.17 -24.77
CA ILE A 372 -18.46 -9.91 -24.24
C ILE A 372 -19.62 -8.95 -23.95
N ASN A 373 -19.60 -8.37 -22.75
CA ASN A 373 -20.51 -7.30 -22.37
C ASN A 373 -20.44 -6.15 -23.39
N SER A 374 -21.59 -5.79 -23.96
CA SER A 374 -21.66 -4.81 -25.05
C SER A 374 -23.04 -4.15 -25.10
N GLY A 375 -23.12 -2.99 -25.74
CA GLY A 375 -24.39 -2.27 -25.94
C GLY A 375 -24.25 -1.15 -26.96
N THR A 376 -25.27 -0.33 -27.13
CA THR A 376 -25.29 0.79 -28.08
C THR A 376 -25.34 2.10 -27.31
N VAL A 377 -24.41 3.01 -27.62
CA VAL A 377 -24.35 4.35 -27.03
C VAL A 377 -24.20 5.36 -28.16
N SER A 378 -25.12 6.33 -28.24
CA SER A 378 -25.15 7.35 -29.31
C SER A 378 -25.05 6.74 -30.72
N GLY A 379 -25.85 5.70 -31.00
CA GLY A 379 -25.90 5.01 -32.30
C GLY A 379 -24.71 4.09 -32.60
N ARG A 380 -23.72 3.96 -31.71
CA ARG A 380 -22.53 3.13 -31.94
C ARG A 380 -22.51 1.90 -31.03
N LYS A 381 -22.17 0.74 -31.58
CA LYS A 381 -21.89 -0.48 -30.79
C LYS A 381 -20.60 -0.29 -30.00
N VAL A 382 -20.64 -0.61 -28.70
CA VAL A 382 -19.49 -0.52 -27.78
C VAL A 382 -19.37 -1.77 -26.92
N TYR A 383 -18.15 -2.03 -26.44
CA TYR A 383 -17.80 -3.24 -25.68
C TYR A 383 -17.11 -2.86 -24.36
N ASN A 384 -17.32 -3.65 -23.31
CA ASN A 384 -16.65 -3.48 -22.03
C ASN A 384 -16.15 -4.83 -21.49
N VAL A 385 -14.88 -5.14 -21.76
CA VAL A 385 -14.27 -6.45 -21.46
C VAL A 385 -13.98 -6.65 -19.96
N PHE A 386 -13.85 -5.57 -19.20
CA PHE A 386 -13.45 -5.62 -17.78
C PHE A 386 -14.50 -5.01 -16.83
N ASN A 387 -15.72 -4.81 -17.33
CA ASN A 387 -16.82 -4.15 -16.61
C ASN A 387 -16.43 -2.80 -15.95
N ILE A 388 -15.50 -2.05 -16.55
CA ILE A 388 -15.03 -0.78 -16.00
C ILE A 388 -16.17 0.26 -16.03
N GLY A 389 -16.38 0.94 -14.90
CA GLY A 389 -17.47 1.90 -14.74
C GLY A 389 -18.82 1.26 -14.43
N ALA A 390 -18.87 -0.06 -14.24
CA ALA A 390 -20.03 -0.73 -13.65
C ALA A 390 -20.03 -0.51 -12.13
N TYR A 391 -21.17 -0.08 -11.60
CA TYR A 391 -21.42 0.06 -10.17
C TYR A 391 -22.90 -0.20 -9.90
N ASP A 392 -23.21 -0.74 -8.72
CA ASP A 392 -24.57 -1.08 -8.35
C ASP A 392 -25.49 0.14 -8.41
N SER A 393 -26.61 -0.04 -9.12
CA SER A 393 -27.63 0.98 -9.29
C SER A 393 -28.95 0.30 -9.65
N ALA A 394 -30.06 0.99 -9.43
CA ALA A 394 -31.40 0.49 -9.75
C ALA A 394 -31.56 0.09 -11.24
N SER A 395 -30.75 0.67 -12.14
CA SER A 395 -30.75 0.37 -13.58
C SER A 395 -29.78 -0.75 -14.02
N GLY A 396 -29.16 -1.45 -13.05
CA GLY A 396 -28.21 -2.53 -13.27
C GLY A 396 -26.78 -2.04 -13.56
N GLY A 397 -25.79 -2.63 -12.86
CA GLY A 397 -24.40 -2.18 -12.94
C GLY A 397 -23.76 -2.28 -14.34
N ALA A 398 -24.16 -3.28 -15.14
CA ALA A 398 -23.66 -3.46 -16.50
C ALA A 398 -24.00 -2.28 -17.42
N SER A 399 -25.18 -1.67 -17.27
CA SER A 399 -25.64 -0.52 -18.05
C SER A 399 -24.73 0.70 -17.85
N ASN A 400 -24.30 0.95 -16.60
CA ASN A 400 -23.33 2.00 -16.30
C ASN A 400 -21.97 1.75 -16.95
N GLY A 401 -21.51 0.49 -16.94
CA GLY A 401 -20.29 0.08 -17.62
C GLY A 401 -20.35 0.31 -19.14
N ILE A 402 -21.49 0.05 -19.78
CA ILE A 402 -21.67 0.31 -21.22
C ILE A 402 -21.71 1.81 -21.52
N ARG A 403 -22.40 2.61 -20.72
CA ARG A 403 -22.38 4.07 -20.83
C ARG A 403 -20.96 4.62 -20.67
N TYR A 404 -20.21 4.11 -19.69
CA TYR A 404 -18.80 4.45 -19.51
C TYR A 404 -17.98 4.09 -20.74
N ALA A 405 -18.16 2.90 -21.32
CA ALA A 405 -17.43 2.45 -22.51
C ALA A 405 -17.72 3.30 -23.75
N GLY A 406 -18.95 3.81 -23.90
CA GLY A 406 -19.38 4.59 -25.06
C GLY A 406 -19.23 6.10 -24.97
N SER A 407 -18.74 6.64 -23.85
CA SER A 407 -18.59 8.08 -23.64
C SER A 407 -17.18 8.49 -23.22
N GLY A 408 -16.80 9.73 -23.57
CA GLY A 408 -15.49 10.32 -23.25
C GLY A 408 -14.35 9.89 -24.19
N SER A 409 -13.18 10.50 -24.01
CA SER A 409 -11.98 10.33 -24.85
C SER A 409 -10.78 9.72 -24.12
N SER A 410 -10.86 9.53 -22.80
CA SER A 410 -9.80 8.90 -22.03
C SER A 410 -9.80 7.38 -22.22
N TYR A 411 -8.63 6.77 -22.05
CA TYR A 411 -8.46 5.30 -22.12
C TYR A 411 -8.94 4.68 -23.44
N LEU A 412 -8.73 5.37 -24.56
CA LEU A 412 -9.14 4.91 -25.91
C LEU A 412 -10.67 4.78 -26.10
N ARG A 413 -11.46 5.43 -25.25
CA ARG A 413 -12.91 5.51 -25.43
C ARG A 413 -13.28 6.46 -26.57
N PRO A 414 -14.40 6.22 -27.28
CA PRO A 414 -15.35 5.11 -27.07
C PRO A 414 -14.80 3.76 -27.53
N TRP A 415 -15.11 2.69 -26.78
CA TRP A 415 -14.65 1.33 -27.04
C TRP A 415 -15.49 0.63 -28.10
N THR A 416 -15.39 1.11 -29.35
CA THR A 416 -16.19 0.65 -30.50
C THR A 416 -15.76 -0.68 -31.10
N SER A 417 -14.76 -1.35 -30.52
CA SER A 417 -14.32 -2.69 -30.90
C SER A 417 -13.78 -3.43 -29.67
N ILE A 418 -13.74 -4.77 -29.73
CA ILE A 418 -13.17 -5.59 -28.64
C ILE A 418 -11.69 -5.27 -28.45
N ASP A 419 -10.92 -5.04 -29.53
CA ASP A 419 -9.53 -4.58 -29.43
C ASP A 419 -9.40 -3.26 -28.64
N LYS A 420 -10.21 -2.25 -28.97
CA LYS A 420 -10.22 -0.98 -28.24
C LYS A 420 -10.62 -1.16 -26.79
N ALA A 421 -11.62 -2.01 -26.50
CA ALA A 421 -12.04 -2.32 -25.14
C ALA A 421 -10.93 -3.00 -24.33
N ILE A 422 -10.21 -3.97 -24.92
CA ILE A 422 -9.07 -4.64 -24.29
C ILE A 422 -7.94 -3.64 -24.02
N ARG A 423 -7.48 -2.91 -25.05
CA ARG A 423 -6.36 -1.96 -24.89
C ARG A 423 -6.72 -0.78 -23.99
N GLY A 424 -7.94 -0.29 -24.11
CA GLY A 424 -8.46 0.83 -23.31
C GLY A 424 -8.62 0.46 -21.84
N GLY A 425 -9.26 -0.68 -21.57
CA GLY A 425 -9.40 -1.18 -20.21
C GLY A 425 -8.05 -1.54 -19.57
N ALA A 426 -7.13 -2.14 -20.33
CA ALA A 426 -5.77 -2.37 -19.86
C ALA A 426 -5.04 -1.08 -19.50
N LYS A 427 -5.19 -0.01 -20.31
CA LYS A 427 -4.64 1.31 -19.99
C LYS A 427 -5.23 1.88 -18.69
N TYR A 428 -6.54 1.73 -18.49
CA TYR A 428 -7.21 2.14 -17.25
C TYR A 428 -6.61 1.42 -16.04
N ILE A 429 -6.57 0.08 -16.07
CA ILE A 429 -6.08 -0.73 -14.96
C ILE A 429 -4.60 -0.43 -14.67
N ALA A 430 -3.75 -0.40 -15.70
CA ALA A 430 -2.33 -0.14 -15.56
C ALA A 430 -2.03 1.26 -14.99
N SER A 431 -2.80 2.27 -15.39
CA SER A 431 -2.60 3.65 -14.93
C SER A 431 -2.91 3.83 -13.44
N ASN A 432 -3.83 3.03 -12.89
CA ASN A 432 -4.24 3.15 -11.49
C ASN A 432 -3.29 2.41 -10.53
N PHE A 433 -2.88 1.18 -10.87
CA PHE A 433 -2.16 0.31 -9.93
C PHE A 433 -0.70 0.08 -10.32
N ILE A 434 -0.45 -0.37 -11.56
CA ILE A 434 0.91 -0.68 -12.03
C ILE A 434 1.81 0.56 -12.00
N ALA A 435 1.31 1.70 -12.51
CA ALA A 435 2.05 2.96 -12.52
C ALA A 435 2.27 3.55 -11.11
N ASN A 436 1.51 3.09 -10.12
CA ASN A 436 1.59 3.53 -8.72
C ASN A 436 2.31 2.47 -7.85
N ASN A 437 3.20 1.64 -8.40
CA ASN A 437 3.94 0.61 -7.65
C ASN A 437 3.08 -0.42 -6.91
N GLN A 438 1.86 -0.66 -7.39
CA GLN A 438 0.95 -1.66 -6.84
C GLN A 438 0.78 -2.77 -7.87
N SER A 439 1.84 -3.55 -8.07
CA SER A 439 1.90 -4.55 -9.14
C SER A 439 1.43 -5.94 -8.75
N CYS A 440 0.89 -6.14 -7.55
CA CYS A 440 0.32 -7.41 -7.11
C CYS A 440 -0.77 -7.15 -6.07
N ALA A 441 -1.64 -8.14 -5.82
CA ALA A 441 -2.77 -8.00 -4.90
C ALA A 441 -2.34 -7.53 -3.49
N TYR A 442 -1.17 -8.00 -3.02
CA TYR A 442 -0.60 -7.52 -1.76
C TYR A 442 -0.31 -6.01 -1.80
N LEU A 443 0.35 -5.52 -2.84
CA LEU A 443 0.71 -4.10 -2.94
C LEU A 443 -0.50 -3.22 -3.23
N GLU A 444 -1.49 -3.72 -3.96
CA GLU A 444 -2.79 -3.09 -4.19
C GLU A 444 -3.57 -2.88 -2.88
N HIS A 445 -3.36 -3.74 -1.87
CA HIS A 445 -3.98 -3.61 -0.55
C HIS A 445 -3.13 -2.79 0.43
N PHE A 446 -1.88 -3.18 0.67
CA PHE A 446 -1.07 -2.58 1.73
C PHE A 446 -0.37 -1.27 1.31
N ASN A 447 -0.15 -1.06 0.01
CA ASN A 447 0.50 0.13 -0.55
C ASN A 447 1.84 0.50 0.12
N VAL A 448 2.71 -0.50 0.28
CA VAL A 448 3.96 -0.38 1.04
C VAL A 448 5.17 0.04 0.21
N MET A 449 4.99 0.22 -1.10
CA MET A 449 6.06 0.64 -2.02
C MET A 449 6.07 2.14 -2.33
N ASN A 450 5.16 2.91 -1.73
CA ASN A 450 5.04 4.35 -1.96
C ASN A 450 5.41 5.21 -0.73
N GLY A 451 6.13 4.61 0.22
CA GLY A 451 6.56 5.25 1.46
C GLY A 451 5.50 5.27 2.55
N LEU A 452 5.93 5.51 3.80
CA LEU A 452 5.09 5.37 5.00
C LEU A 452 3.80 6.21 4.94
N SER A 453 3.82 7.41 4.37
CA SER A 453 2.62 8.24 4.27
C SER A 453 1.54 7.66 3.33
N ARG A 454 1.88 6.69 2.48
CA ARG A 454 0.98 6.07 1.50
C ARG A 454 0.52 4.66 1.89
N VAL A 455 1.14 4.04 2.89
CA VAL A 455 0.71 2.75 3.45
C VAL A 455 -0.77 2.83 3.85
N GLY A 456 -1.55 1.84 3.42
CA GLY A 456 -2.99 1.77 3.67
C GLY A 456 -3.84 2.82 2.94
N THR A 457 -3.30 3.42 1.87
CA THR A 457 -4.03 4.37 1.00
C THR A 457 -4.11 3.83 -0.42
N HIS A 458 -5.03 4.33 -1.24
CA HIS A 458 -5.21 3.83 -2.62
C HIS A 458 -5.32 2.29 -2.65
N VAL A 459 -6.17 1.78 -1.76
CA VAL A 459 -6.37 0.34 -1.56
C VAL A 459 -7.44 -0.14 -2.51
N TYR A 460 -7.24 -1.31 -3.14
CA TYR A 460 -8.23 -1.89 -4.04
C TYR A 460 -9.48 -2.37 -3.28
N MET A 461 -9.28 -2.95 -2.09
CA MET A 461 -10.34 -3.41 -1.20
C MET A 461 -9.98 -3.08 0.26
N THR A 462 -10.98 -2.85 1.10
CA THR A 462 -10.78 -2.57 2.53
C THR A 462 -10.72 -3.84 3.38
N ALA A 463 -11.25 -4.96 2.89
CA ALA A 463 -11.15 -6.26 3.58
C ALA A 463 -9.70 -6.74 3.65
N VAL A 464 -9.14 -6.86 4.86
CA VAL A 464 -7.70 -7.15 5.07
C VAL A 464 -7.27 -8.52 4.52
N TYR A 465 -8.22 -9.45 4.41
CA TYR A 465 -8.01 -10.80 3.86
C TYR A 465 -8.23 -10.89 2.34
N ALA A 466 -8.57 -9.78 1.66
CA ALA A 466 -8.87 -9.80 0.24
C ALA A 466 -7.70 -10.33 -0.62
N PRO A 467 -6.42 -9.90 -0.44
CA PRO A 467 -5.31 -10.44 -1.24
C PRO A 467 -5.17 -11.95 -1.13
N ARG A 468 -5.40 -12.48 0.08
CA ARG A 468 -5.35 -13.92 0.40
C ARG A 468 -6.46 -14.70 -0.28
N ASN A 469 -7.66 -14.12 -0.40
CA ASN A 469 -8.75 -14.76 -1.11
C ASN A 469 -8.55 -14.68 -2.63
N THR A 470 -8.07 -13.54 -3.13
CA THR A 470 -7.72 -13.37 -4.55
C THR A 470 -6.68 -14.41 -4.98
N SER A 471 -5.65 -14.67 -4.17
CA SER A 471 -4.62 -15.67 -4.52
C SER A 471 -5.19 -17.08 -4.69
N VAL A 472 -6.21 -17.47 -3.91
CA VAL A 472 -6.88 -18.78 -4.07
C VAL A 472 -7.57 -18.87 -5.43
N SER A 473 -8.33 -17.83 -5.81
CA SER A 473 -8.99 -17.76 -7.12
C SER A 473 -7.98 -17.71 -8.26
N THR A 474 -6.88 -16.97 -8.12
CA THR A 474 -5.80 -16.90 -9.12
C THR A 474 -5.13 -18.25 -9.31
N ALA A 475 -4.68 -18.90 -8.24
CA ALA A 475 -4.04 -20.22 -8.31
C ALA A 475 -4.97 -21.26 -8.95
N SER A 476 -6.25 -21.28 -8.55
CA SER A 476 -7.27 -22.15 -9.13
C SER A 476 -7.46 -21.89 -10.63
N SER A 477 -7.47 -20.63 -11.04
CA SER A 477 -7.55 -20.23 -12.44
C SER A 477 -6.32 -20.68 -13.23
N TYR A 478 -5.12 -20.57 -12.67
CA TYR A 478 -3.88 -20.99 -13.33
C TYR A 478 -3.83 -22.49 -13.54
N LYS A 479 -4.32 -23.28 -12.57
CA LYS A 479 -4.53 -24.73 -12.70
C LYS A 479 -5.55 -25.01 -13.81
N LYS A 480 -6.71 -24.36 -13.78
CA LYS A 480 -7.77 -24.47 -14.81
C LYS A 480 -7.28 -24.14 -16.22
N TYR A 481 -6.40 -23.14 -16.35
CA TYR A 481 -5.84 -22.70 -17.63
C TYR A 481 -4.59 -23.49 -18.07
N LYS A 482 -4.13 -24.46 -17.26
CA LYS A 482 -2.92 -25.25 -17.52
C LYS A 482 -1.66 -24.39 -17.68
N ILE A 483 -1.59 -23.30 -16.90
CA ILE A 483 -0.43 -22.39 -16.87
C ILE A 483 0.26 -22.35 -15.49
N TYR A 484 -0.21 -23.15 -14.53
CA TYR A 484 0.31 -23.20 -13.17
C TYR A 484 1.81 -23.58 -13.10
N ASP A 485 2.23 -24.55 -13.91
CA ASP A 485 3.64 -25.01 -13.97
C ASP A 485 4.50 -24.20 -14.97
N LYS A 486 4.00 -23.04 -15.43
CA LYS A 486 4.80 -22.13 -16.25
C LYS A 486 5.67 -21.26 -15.36
N LYS A 487 6.55 -20.48 -15.99
CA LYS A 487 7.31 -19.45 -15.26
C LYS A 487 6.33 -18.42 -14.72
N ILE A 488 6.46 -18.09 -13.44
CA ILE A 488 5.68 -17.07 -12.72
C ILE A 488 6.67 -16.32 -11.83
N VAL A 489 6.56 -15.00 -11.79
CA VAL A 489 7.45 -14.14 -11.01
C VAL A 489 6.66 -13.52 -9.86
N PHE A 490 7.14 -13.74 -8.64
CA PHE A 490 6.52 -13.26 -7.41
C PHE A 490 7.37 -12.17 -6.77
N TYR A 491 6.79 -10.99 -6.58
CA TYR A 491 7.39 -9.83 -5.94
C TYR A 491 6.96 -9.78 -4.48
N ILE A 492 7.81 -10.30 -3.60
CA ILE A 492 7.48 -10.55 -2.20
C ILE A 492 8.10 -9.43 -1.34
N PRO A 493 7.29 -8.64 -0.63
CA PRO A 493 7.80 -7.55 0.20
C PRO A 493 8.65 -8.02 1.38
N VAL A 494 9.66 -7.21 1.71
CA VAL A 494 10.54 -7.37 2.86
C VAL A 494 10.60 -6.04 3.60
N TYR A 495 10.28 -6.07 4.90
CA TYR A 495 10.34 -4.91 5.79
C TYR A 495 11.60 -4.94 6.64
N LYS A 496 12.00 -3.77 7.14
CA LYS A 496 13.02 -3.67 8.18
C LYS A 496 12.44 -4.08 9.53
N ASN A 497 13.27 -4.64 10.39
CA ASN A 497 12.93 -4.94 11.79
C ASN A 497 11.64 -5.76 11.96
N MET A 498 11.40 -6.72 11.06
CA MET A 498 10.30 -7.67 11.22
C MET A 498 10.49 -8.53 12.48
N PRO A 499 9.39 -9.01 13.09
CA PRO A 499 9.47 -9.97 14.16
C PRO A 499 10.27 -11.21 13.74
N SER A 500 11.00 -11.83 14.67
CA SER A 500 11.88 -12.97 14.38
C SER A 500 11.16 -14.18 13.77
N SER A 501 9.87 -14.32 14.05
CA SER A 501 8.97 -15.34 13.50
C SER A 501 7.78 -14.68 12.80
N ALA A 502 7.09 -15.44 11.96
CA ALA A 502 5.90 -14.95 11.27
C ALA A 502 4.80 -14.58 12.27
N CYS A 503 4.08 -13.48 12.02
CA CYS A 503 3.00 -13.02 12.88
C CYS A 503 1.92 -14.08 13.03
N LYS A 504 1.50 -14.36 14.27
CA LYS A 504 0.54 -15.43 14.57
C LYS A 504 -0.87 -15.04 14.13
N VAL A 505 -1.62 -16.03 13.64
CA VAL A 505 -3.05 -15.89 13.38
C VAL A 505 -3.81 -15.55 14.68
N PRO A 506 -4.74 -14.59 14.68
CA PRO A 506 -5.60 -14.37 15.84
C PRO A 506 -6.45 -15.61 16.16
N SER A 507 -6.76 -15.81 17.45
CA SER A 507 -7.53 -16.98 17.91
C SER A 507 -8.86 -17.12 17.17
N SER A 508 -9.16 -18.31 16.66
CA SER A 508 -10.46 -18.64 16.07
C SER A 508 -11.60 -18.77 17.10
N SER A 509 -11.27 -18.88 18.39
CA SER A 509 -12.26 -18.99 19.46
C SER A 509 -13.01 -17.68 19.71
N TRP A 510 -14.34 -17.74 19.71
CA TRP A 510 -15.23 -16.65 20.12
C TRP A 510 -15.14 -16.27 21.60
N LYS A 511 -14.49 -17.10 22.43
CA LYS A 511 -14.23 -16.80 23.84
C LYS A 511 -13.02 -15.89 24.04
N LYS A 512 -12.29 -15.55 22.97
CA LYS A 512 -11.07 -14.75 22.97
C LYS A 512 -11.35 -13.39 22.33
N ASP A 513 -11.76 -12.43 23.15
CA ASP A 513 -11.98 -11.04 22.76
C ASP A 513 -10.80 -10.13 23.12
N ASN A 514 -10.76 -8.97 22.48
CA ASN A 514 -9.72 -7.96 22.65
C ASN A 514 -10.05 -6.89 23.70
N ASN A 515 -11.18 -6.97 24.42
CA ASN A 515 -11.62 -5.91 25.33
C ASN A 515 -10.75 -5.87 26.60
N TYR A 516 -9.71 -5.06 26.56
CA TYR A 516 -8.78 -4.79 27.66
C TYR A 516 -9.13 -3.50 28.44
N TYR A 517 -10.34 -2.96 28.30
CA TYR A 517 -10.73 -1.70 28.95
C TYR A 517 -11.21 -1.90 30.39
N LEU A 518 -11.02 -0.89 31.23
CA LEU A 518 -11.64 -0.82 32.55
C LEU A 518 -13.00 -0.11 32.44
N LYS A 519 -14.01 -0.64 33.14
CA LYS A 519 -15.29 0.07 33.38
C LYS A 519 -15.25 0.90 34.66
N THR A 520 -14.36 0.58 35.60
CA THR A 520 -14.16 1.34 36.83
C THR A 520 -12.68 1.40 37.19
N LEU A 521 -12.27 2.53 37.75
CA LEU A 521 -10.97 2.72 38.41
C LEU A 521 -11.17 3.75 39.51
N LYS A 522 -10.95 3.35 40.76
CA LYS A 522 -11.09 4.18 41.95
C LYS A 522 -9.84 4.08 42.81
N VAL A 523 -9.49 5.18 43.47
CA VAL A 523 -8.48 5.23 44.51
C VAL A 523 -9.17 5.66 45.79
N THR A 524 -9.06 4.88 46.86
CA THR A 524 -9.61 5.24 48.18
C THR A 524 -8.46 5.50 49.14
N ALA A 525 -8.39 6.70 49.71
CA ALA A 525 -7.28 7.15 50.55
C ALA A 525 -7.76 8.25 51.50
N GLY A 526 -7.36 8.17 52.78
CA GLY A 526 -7.75 9.17 53.81
C GLY A 526 -9.26 9.33 53.95
N GLY A 527 -10.03 8.23 53.91
CA GLY A 527 -11.50 8.27 53.98
C GLY A 527 -12.21 8.72 52.70
N ARG A 528 -11.49 9.24 51.69
CA ARG A 528 -12.07 9.73 50.44
C ARG A 528 -11.87 8.75 49.29
N THR A 529 -12.88 8.66 48.42
CA THR A 529 -12.79 7.88 47.17
C THR A 529 -12.72 8.80 45.95
N TYR A 530 -11.70 8.60 45.13
CA TYR A 530 -11.42 9.31 43.88
C TYR A 530 -11.78 8.41 42.70
N THR A 531 -12.92 8.65 42.06
CA THR A 531 -13.32 7.93 40.84
C THR A 531 -12.60 8.50 39.62
N LYS A 532 -11.77 7.67 38.96
CA LYS A 532 -11.00 8.05 37.75
C LYS A 532 -11.58 7.49 36.47
N ILE A 533 -12.22 6.33 36.56
CA ILE A 533 -13.07 5.78 35.50
C ILE A 533 -14.41 5.39 36.13
N SER A 534 -15.49 5.87 35.52
CA SER A 534 -16.87 5.56 35.88
C SER A 534 -17.48 4.60 34.86
N SER A 535 -18.42 3.76 35.29
CA SER A 535 -19.17 2.87 34.40
C SER A 535 -20.22 3.57 33.55
N SER A 536 -20.47 4.86 33.78
CA SER A 536 -21.47 5.66 33.05
C SER A 536 -20.98 6.20 31.70
N SER A 537 -19.67 6.24 31.45
CA SER A 537 -19.11 6.80 30.21
C SER A 537 -17.77 6.17 29.82
N GLN A 538 -17.46 6.19 28.52
CA GLN A 538 -16.19 5.69 28.03
C GLN A 538 -15.04 6.66 28.35
N SER A 539 -13.92 6.14 28.83
CA SER A 539 -12.66 6.81 29.09
C SER A 539 -11.52 6.07 28.41
N TYR A 540 -10.74 6.79 27.61
CA TYR A 540 -9.55 6.27 26.94
C TYR A 540 -8.25 6.71 27.64
N THR A 541 -8.35 7.48 28.72
CA THR A 541 -7.22 7.99 29.51
C THR A 541 -6.45 6.83 30.13
N LYS A 542 -5.12 6.86 30.00
CA LYS A 542 -4.21 5.83 30.55
C LYS A 542 -3.42 6.32 31.76
N SER A 543 -3.45 7.60 32.10
CA SER A 543 -2.71 8.14 33.25
C SER A 543 -3.61 9.04 34.09
N PHE A 544 -3.60 8.82 35.40
CA PHE A 544 -4.42 9.56 36.36
C PHE A 544 -3.57 9.99 37.54
N THR A 545 -3.84 11.19 38.06
CA THR A 545 -3.19 11.71 39.27
C THR A 545 -4.23 11.93 40.37
N VAL A 546 -3.89 11.57 41.61
CA VAL A 546 -4.64 11.81 42.84
C VAL A 546 -3.71 12.52 43.82
N TYR A 547 -4.20 13.55 44.50
CA TYR A 547 -3.49 14.23 45.58
C TYR A 547 -4.12 13.82 46.92
N VAL A 548 -3.28 13.52 47.91
CA VAL A 548 -3.72 13.15 49.26
C VAL A 548 -2.92 13.93 50.31
N GLY A 549 -3.52 14.15 51.48
CA GLY A 549 -2.87 14.88 52.57
C GLY A 549 -1.64 14.14 53.13
N LYS A 550 -0.74 14.87 53.79
CA LYS A 550 0.50 14.34 54.37
C LYS A 550 0.29 13.19 55.36
N SER A 551 -0.85 13.17 56.07
CA SER A 551 -1.22 12.13 57.02
C SER A 551 -1.64 10.80 56.37
N VAL A 552 -1.89 10.78 55.05
CA VAL A 552 -2.37 9.59 54.35
C VAL A 552 -1.21 8.68 53.95
N SER A 553 -0.95 7.63 54.73
CA SER A 553 0.16 6.69 54.53
C SER A 553 -0.15 5.51 53.60
N SER A 554 -1.42 5.30 53.23
CA SER A 554 -1.81 4.24 52.30
C SER A 554 -3.03 4.62 51.46
N ALA A 555 -3.16 3.96 50.31
CA ALA A 555 -4.32 4.06 49.44
C ALA A 555 -4.69 2.69 48.88
N THR A 556 -5.98 2.43 48.69
CA THR A 556 -6.48 1.22 48.03
C THR A 556 -6.88 1.55 46.60
N ILE A 557 -6.30 0.85 45.63
CA ILE A 557 -6.67 0.96 44.22
C ILE A 557 -7.65 -0.17 43.89
N SER A 558 -8.85 0.17 43.43
CA SER A 558 -9.83 -0.80 42.94
C SER A 558 -10.17 -0.53 41.48
N ALA A 559 -10.35 -1.58 40.69
CA ALA A 559 -10.64 -1.47 39.27
C ALA A 559 -11.42 -2.69 38.78
N GLY A 560 -12.34 -2.47 37.84
CA GLY A 560 -13.15 -3.51 37.22
C GLY A 560 -12.99 -3.49 35.71
N ALA A 561 -12.78 -4.67 35.11
CA ALA A 561 -12.75 -4.83 33.66
C ALA A 561 -14.13 -4.55 33.04
N ALA A 562 -14.14 -3.96 31.85
CA ALA A 562 -15.34 -3.73 31.07
C ALA A 562 -15.80 -4.95 30.28
N SER A 563 -14.86 -5.86 29.94
CA SER A 563 -15.21 -7.08 29.23
C SER A 563 -16.22 -7.90 30.02
N ARG A 564 -17.22 -8.45 29.32
CA ARG A 564 -18.19 -9.41 29.87
C ARG A 564 -17.64 -10.83 29.92
N THR A 565 -16.41 -11.05 29.44
CA THR A 565 -15.72 -12.34 29.48
C THR A 565 -14.64 -12.35 30.57
N SER A 566 -13.74 -13.33 30.52
CA SER A 566 -12.67 -13.62 31.47
C SER A 566 -11.46 -12.65 31.43
N ALA A 567 -11.69 -11.35 31.22
CA ALA A 567 -10.62 -10.35 31.35
C ALA A 567 -10.14 -10.25 32.82
N LYS A 568 -8.83 -10.14 33.02
CA LYS A 568 -8.20 -10.12 34.35
C LYS A 568 -7.59 -8.75 34.64
N VAL A 569 -7.87 -8.20 35.82
CA VAL A 569 -7.27 -6.95 36.31
C VAL A 569 -6.22 -7.26 37.37
N SER A 570 -5.05 -6.64 37.25
CA SER A 570 -3.93 -6.78 38.19
C SER A 570 -3.38 -5.40 38.58
N GLY A 571 -2.61 -5.34 39.68
CA GLY A 571 -2.04 -4.09 40.20
C GLY A 571 -2.98 -3.28 41.11
N THR A 572 -4.18 -3.82 41.40
CA THR A 572 -5.12 -3.31 42.41
C THR A 572 -4.67 -3.66 43.84
N GLY A 573 -5.49 -3.33 44.83
CA GLY A 573 -5.27 -3.60 46.25
C GLY A 573 -4.70 -2.41 47.02
N LYS A 574 -4.43 -2.63 48.31
CA LYS A 574 -3.80 -1.65 49.22
C LYS A 574 -2.36 -1.37 48.78
N LYS A 575 -1.96 -0.11 48.83
CA LYS A 575 -0.63 0.40 48.49
C LYS A 575 -0.14 1.32 49.59
N SER A 576 1.10 1.14 50.02
CA SER A 576 1.78 2.09 50.92
C SER A 576 2.23 3.32 50.13
N LEU A 577 2.20 4.50 50.77
CA LEU A 577 2.56 5.77 50.15
C LEU A 577 3.76 6.39 50.87
N SER A 578 4.82 6.66 50.11
CA SER A 578 5.91 7.54 50.54
C SER A 578 5.51 9.01 50.35
N SER A 579 6.22 9.93 51.00
CA SER A 579 6.08 11.37 50.70
C SER A 579 6.36 11.64 49.21
N GLY A 580 5.65 12.60 48.62
CA GLY A 580 5.79 12.93 47.20
C GLY A 580 5.04 11.98 46.25
N THR A 581 5.59 11.76 45.06
CA THR A 581 4.89 11.05 43.96
C THR A 581 5.09 9.54 44.02
N ASN A 582 3.99 8.80 44.21
CA ASN A 582 3.95 7.34 44.15
C ASN A 582 3.29 6.90 42.84
N THR A 583 3.94 6.03 42.06
CA THR A 583 3.42 5.59 40.75
C THR A 583 3.09 4.09 40.76
N PHE A 584 1.84 3.75 40.50
CA PHE A 584 1.36 2.37 40.40
C PHE A 584 0.85 2.06 39.00
N LYS A 585 1.00 0.79 38.57
CA LYS A 585 0.47 0.29 37.30
C LYS A 585 -0.69 -0.66 37.56
N VAL A 586 -1.85 -0.37 36.97
CA VAL A 586 -3.00 -1.28 36.90
C VAL A 586 -3.06 -1.85 35.48
N VAL A 587 -3.09 -3.17 35.34
CA VAL A 587 -3.08 -3.83 34.01
C VAL A 587 -4.35 -4.64 33.83
N CYS A 588 -5.11 -4.31 32.79
CA CYS A 588 -6.24 -5.11 32.34
C CYS A 588 -5.79 -6.00 31.17
N THR A 589 -5.89 -7.31 31.34
CA THR A 589 -5.56 -8.32 30.32
C THR A 589 -6.85 -8.90 29.76
N ALA A 590 -7.11 -8.69 28.47
CA ALA A 590 -8.26 -9.28 27.78
C ALA A 590 -8.13 -10.81 27.69
N SER A 591 -9.23 -11.50 27.39
CA SER A 591 -9.26 -12.96 27.26
C SER A 591 -8.36 -13.47 26.11
N SER A 592 -8.16 -12.65 25.07
CA SER A 592 -7.17 -12.83 23.99
C SER A 592 -5.71 -12.77 24.43
N GLY A 593 -5.42 -12.21 25.61
CA GLY A 593 -4.07 -11.95 26.10
C GLY A 593 -3.55 -10.53 25.85
N LEU A 594 -4.26 -9.70 25.07
CA LEU A 594 -3.91 -8.29 24.90
C LEU A 594 -4.01 -7.52 26.22
N LYS A 595 -3.07 -6.61 26.46
CA LYS A 595 -2.95 -5.88 27.72
C LYS A 595 -3.11 -4.38 27.53
N ARG A 596 -3.77 -3.74 28.47
CA ARG A 596 -3.78 -2.28 28.63
C ARG A 596 -3.33 -1.89 30.02
N THR A 597 -2.30 -1.06 30.07
CA THR A 597 -1.72 -0.55 31.31
C THR A 597 -2.23 0.85 31.59
N TYR A 598 -2.67 1.07 32.82
CA TYR A 598 -3.09 2.35 33.38
C TYR A 598 -2.08 2.76 34.45
N THR A 599 -1.63 4.00 34.42
CA THR A 599 -0.70 4.58 35.39
C THR A 599 -1.48 5.43 36.37
N VAL A 600 -1.42 5.05 37.65
CA VAL A 600 -2.06 5.79 38.76
C VAL A 600 -0.95 6.44 39.57
N LYS A 601 -0.87 7.78 39.51
CA LYS A 601 0.03 8.59 40.34
C LYS A 601 -0.73 9.07 41.57
N ILE A 602 -0.21 8.80 42.76
CA ILE A 602 -0.73 9.29 44.02
C ILE A 602 0.34 10.18 44.65
N VAL A 603 0.06 11.47 44.70
CA VAL A 603 0.95 12.48 45.25
C VAL A 603 0.53 12.72 46.70
N ARG A 604 1.36 12.26 47.63
CA ARG A 604 1.18 12.51 49.06
C ARG A 604 1.86 13.83 49.40
N GLY A 605 1.15 14.73 50.08
CA GLY A 605 1.71 15.97 50.58
C GLY A 605 2.95 15.73 51.45
N SER A 606 3.93 16.62 51.33
CA SER A 606 5.17 16.56 52.09
C SER A 606 4.97 16.86 53.57
#